data_AF-A0A9D5ISY2-F1
#
_entry.id   AF-A0A9D5ISY2-F1
#
_cell.length_a   1.000
_cell.length_b   1.000
_cell.length_c   1.000
_cell.angle_alpha   90.00
_cell.angle_beta   90.00
_cell.angle_gamma   90.00
#
_symmetry.space_group_name_H-M   'P 1'
#
loop_
_entity.id
_entity.type
_entity.pdbx_description
1 polymer ?
#
loop_
_entity_poly.entity_id
_entity_poly.type
_entity_poly.pdbx_seq_one_letter_code
_entity_poly.pdbx_strand_id
1 'polypeptide(L)'
;MIEGDRRGDRNVGLQHELKFDPFVNEFDMSLVQPLSRSVRLNGYATCLRLEQVYWNILGAMAKDNSCSISSLLSHVDREVHLRHGGVKNFSALVRVVCVMNGIKVAESAKSL
;
A
#
# COMPACT_ATOMS: atom_id res chain seq x y z
N MET A 1 24.95 36.61 50.12
CA MET A 1 25.33 35.21 50.34
C MET A 1 24.65 34.36 49.28
N ILE A 2 25.46 33.78 48.38
CA ILE A 2 25.36 32.43 47.78
C ILE A 2 24.05 32.12 47.05
N GLU A 3 23.97 32.27 45.72
CA GLU A 3 24.47 31.36 44.67
C GLU A 3 23.68 30.04 44.60
N GLY A 4 23.07 29.79 43.44
CA GLY A 4 22.25 28.62 43.17
C GLY A 4 21.91 28.50 41.70
N ASP A 5 22.94 28.61 40.85
CA ASP A 5 22.91 28.13 39.47
C ASP A 5 22.53 26.64 39.48
N ARG A 6 21.40 26.30 38.85
CA ARG A 6 21.14 24.94 38.36
C ARG A 6 20.52 25.01 36.99
N ARG A 7 21.40 25.24 36.00
CA ARG A 7 21.35 24.63 34.68
C ARG A 7 20.90 23.16 34.80
N GLY A 8 19.62 22.92 34.53
CA GLY A 8 19.11 21.63 34.11
C GLY A 8 19.08 21.62 32.60
N ASP A 9 20.24 21.36 32.00
CA ASP A 9 20.41 21.07 30.59
C ASP A 9 19.40 19.98 30.19
N ARG A 10 18.27 20.39 29.61
CA ARG A 10 17.35 19.45 28.98
C ARG A 10 18.06 18.98 27.73
N ASN A 11 18.87 17.94 27.93
CA ASN A 11 19.43 17.10 26.91
C ASN A 11 18.24 16.48 26.16
N VAL A 12 17.72 17.23 25.18
CA VAL A 12 16.70 16.75 24.25
C VAL A 12 17.39 15.63 23.50
N GLY A 13 17.10 14.41 23.93
CA GLY A 13 17.74 13.19 23.47
C GLY A 13 17.86 13.18 21.96
N LEU A 14 19.08 12.87 21.51
CA LEU A 14 19.51 12.60 20.14
C LEU A 14 18.33 12.45 19.18
N GLN A 15 18.15 13.45 18.31
CA GLN A 15 17.30 13.31 17.13
C GLN A 15 17.76 12.02 16.43
N HIS A 16 16.90 11.00 16.40
CA HIS A 16 17.17 9.82 15.58
C HIS A 16 17.16 10.30 14.14
N GLU A 17 18.36 10.47 13.57
CA GLU A 17 18.52 10.80 12.17
C GLU A 17 18.06 9.56 11.37
N LEU A 18 16.86 9.65 10.78
CA LEU A 18 16.35 8.59 9.93
C LEU A 18 17.32 8.42 8.76
N LYS A 19 17.90 7.22 8.61
CA LYS A 19 18.79 6.90 7.48
C LYS A 19 18.12 7.06 6.11
N PHE A 20 16.79 6.94 6.09
CA PHE A 20 15.96 7.11 4.90
C PHE A 20 14.65 7.77 5.35
N ASP A 21 14.34 8.95 4.82
CA ASP A 21 13.07 9.60 5.08
C ASP A 21 12.00 9.03 4.12
N PRO A 22 10.97 8.34 4.62
CA PRO A 22 9.93 7.77 3.76
C PRO A 22 9.07 8.82 3.04
N PHE A 23 9.18 10.11 3.38
CA PHE A 23 8.47 11.21 2.72
C PHE A 23 9.30 11.88 1.61
N VAL A 24 10.59 11.57 1.47
CA VAL A 24 11.51 12.32 0.61
C VAL A 24 12.10 11.36 -0.42
N ASN A 25 11.77 11.58 -1.69
CA ASN A 25 11.93 10.69 -2.86
C ASN A 25 10.68 9.84 -3.15
N GLU A 26 9.73 10.41 -3.90
CA GLU A 26 8.58 9.73 -4.56
C GLU A 26 7.25 9.66 -3.78
N PHE A 27 7.22 10.09 -2.52
CA PHE A 27 5.96 10.16 -1.77
C PHE A 27 5.16 11.42 -2.14
N ASP A 28 4.15 11.25 -3.00
CA ASP A 28 3.14 12.27 -3.29
C ASP A 28 1.87 12.01 -2.45
N MET A 29 1.36 13.04 -1.77
CA MET A 29 0.10 12.97 -1.00
C MET A 29 -1.11 12.62 -1.87
N SER A 30 -1.07 12.81 -3.19
CA SER A 30 -2.12 12.32 -4.09
C SER A 30 -2.29 10.79 -4.03
N LEU A 31 -1.22 10.05 -3.69
CA LEU A 31 -1.20 8.60 -3.59
C LEU A 31 -2.10 8.05 -2.48
N VAL A 32 -2.30 8.82 -1.40
CA VAL A 32 -3.15 8.44 -0.28
C VAL A 32 -4.62 8.82 -0.49
N GLN A 33 -4.96 9.51 -1.58
CA GLN A 33 -6.33 9.93 -1.86
C GLN A 33 -7.25 8.72 -2.05
N PRO A 34 -8.33 8.57 -1.25
CA PRO A 34 -9.26 7.45 -1.38
C PRO A 34 -10.19 7.66 -2.58
N LEU A 35 -10.18 6.72 -3.52
CA LEU A 35 -11.02 6.73 -4.71
C LEU A 35 -11.96 5.53 -4.72
N SER A 36 -13.25 5.81 -4.96
CA SER A 36 -14.27 4.77 -5.15
C SER A 36 -14.44 4.50 -6.64
N ARG A 37 -14.31 3.24 -7.07
CA ARG A 37 -14.56 2.83 -8.45
C ARG A 37 -15.50 1.63 -8.47
N SER A 38 -16.43 1.62 -9.42
CA SER A 38 -17.24 0.45 -9.72
C SER A 38 -16.43 -0.50 -10.60
N VAL A 39 -16.27 -1.75 -10.16
CA VAL A 39 -15.61 -2.83 -10.90
C VAL A 39 -16.57 -4.00 -11.01
N ARG A 40 -16.35 -4.88 -11.99
CA ARG A 40 -17.13 -6.13 -12.12
C ARG A 40 -16.36 -7.29 -11.51
N LEU A 41 -16.88 -7.85 -10.42
CA LEU A 41 -16.36 -9.08 -9.81
C LEU A 41 -17.28 -10.22 -10.22
N ASN A 42 -16.76 -11.15 -11.03
CA ASN A 42 -17.53 -12.31 -11.52
C ASN A 42 -18.91 -11.93 -12.12
N GLY A 43 -18.96 -10.79 -12.81
CA GLY A 43 -20.18 -10.26 -13.45
C GLY A 43 -20.98 -9.24 -12.61
N TYR A 44 -20.77 -9.19 -11.30
CA TYR A 44 -21.50 -8.33 -10.38
C TYR A 44 -20.79 -6.98 -10.19
N ALA A 45 -21.55 -5.88 -10.30
CA ALA A 45 -21.03 -4.55 -10.02
C ALA A 45 -20.71 -4.41 -8.52
N THR A 46 -19.44 -4.15 -8.21
CA THR A 46 -18.94 -3.98 -6.85
C THR A 46 -18.22 -2.65 -6.75
N CYS A 47 -18.60 -1.81 -5.78
CA CYS A 47 -17.91 -0.57 -5.50
C CYS A 47 -16.74 -0.85 -4.54
N LEU A 48 -15.52 -0.56 -4.96
CA LEU A 48 -14.34 -0.63 -4.10
C LEU A 48 -13.79 0.77 -3.85
N ARG A 49 -13.48 1.08 -2.58
CA ARG A 49 -12.76 2.29 -2.18
C ARG A 49 -11.33 1.93 -1.80
N LEU A 50 -10.38 2.40 -2.62
CA LEU A 50 -8.94 2.19 -2.44
C LEU A 50 -8.21 3.51 -2.69
N GLU A 51 -7.05 3.66 -2.06
CA GLU A 51 -6.14 4.78 -2.25
C GLU A 51 -5.56 4.76 -3.68
N GLN A 52 -5.23 5.94 -4.23
CA GLN A 52 -4.75 6.09 -5.61
C GLN A 52 -3.55 5.18 -5.93
N VAL A 53 -2.63 4.99 -4.98
CA VAL A 53 -1.48 4.07 -5.15
C VAL A 53 -1.91 2.64 -5.48
N TYR A 54 -2.95 2.13 -4.83
CA TYR A 54 -3.42 0.77 -5.09
C TYR A 54 -4.08 0.65 -6.46
N TRP A 55 -4.79 1.69 -6.90
CA TRP A 55 -5.32 1.73 -8.27
C TRP A 55 -4.20 1.74 -9.32
N ASN A 56 -3.10 2.43 -9.06
CA ASN A 56 -1.93 2.44 -9.96
C ASN A 56 -1.29 1.05 -10.04
N ILE A 57 -1.07 0.39 -8.89
CA ILE A 57 -0.49 -0.95 -8.84
C ILE A 57 -1.42 -1.97 -9.53
N LEU A 58 -2.73 -1.90 -9.30
CA LEU A 58 -3.72 -2.72 -10.00
C LEU A 58 -3.69 -2.49 -11.51
N GLY A 59 -3.53 -1.25 -11.96
CA GLY A 59 -3.39 -0.91 -13.37
C GLY A 59 -2.13 -1.52 -14.00
N ALA A 60 -0.99 -1.45 -13.31
CA ALA A 60 0.26 -2.07 -13.76
C ALA A 60 0.12 -3.60 -13.82
N MET A 61 -0.36 -4.25 -12.76
CA MET A 61 -0.60 -5.70 -12.74
C MET A 61 -1.55 -6.15 -13.86
N ALA A 62 -2.63 -5.41 -14.09
CA ALA A 62 -3.59 -5.73 -15.14
C ALA A 62 -2.95 -5.61 -16.55
N LYS A 63 -2.13 -4.57 -16.77
CA LYS A 63 -1.37 -4.38 -18.00
C LYS A 63 -0.39 -5.53 -18.25
N ASP A 64 0.38 -5.94 -17.24
CA ASP A 64 1.35 -7.03 -17.35
C ASP A 64 0.68 -8.37 -17.68
N ASN A 65 -0.53 -8.58 -17.15
CA ASN A 65 -1.36 -9.75 -17.44
C ASN A 65 -2.24 -9.60 -18.69
N SER A 66 -2.11 -8.50 -19.44
CA SER A 66 -2.93 -8.20 -20.62
C SER A 66 -4.44 -8.36 -20.38
N CYS A 67 -4.92 -7.94 -19.20
CA CYS A 67 -6.31 -8.03 -18.80
C CYS A 67 -6.83 -6.72 -18.20
N SER A 68 -8.14 -6.64 -17.92
CA SER A 68 -8.71 -5.48 -17.22
C SER A 68 -8.53 -5.61 -15.70
N ILE A 69 -8.58 -4.49 -14.97
CA ILE A 69 -8.61 -4.50 -13.50
C ILE A 69 -9.78 -5.35 -12.97
N SER A 70 -10.95 -5.32 -13.64
CA SER A 70 -12.10 -6.14 -13.24
C SER A 70 -11.83 -7.64 -13.41
N SER A 71 -11.13 -8.03 -14.47
CA SER A 71 -10.71 -9.42 -14.72
C SER A 71 -9.70 -9.89 -13.67
N LEU A 72 -8.69 -9.06 -13.38
CA LEU A 72 -7.69 -9.33 -12.35
C LEU A 72 -8.34 -9.52 -10.97
N LEU A 73 -9.21 -8.58 -10.55
CA LEU A 73 -9.88 -8.65 -9.26
C LEU A 73 -10.86 -9.83 -9.18
N SER A 74 -11.55 -10.17 -10.28
CA SER A 74 -12.41 -11.37 -10.33
C SER A 74 -11.60 -12.65 -10.15
N HIS A 75 -10.38 -12.70 -10.70
CA HIS A 75 -9.47 -13.83 -10.47
C HIS A 75 -9.06 -13.92 -8.99
N VAL A 76 -8.65 -12.81 -8.37
CA VAL A 76 -8.31 -12.76 -6.93
C VAL A 76 -9.48 -13.21 -6.06
N ASP A 77 -10.70 -12.70 -6.32
CA ASP A 77 -11.93 -13.07 -5.62
C ASP A 77 -12.21 -14.58 -5.73
N ARG A 78 -12.08 -15.13 -6.93
CA ARG A 78 -12.25 -16.57 -7.15
C ARG A 78 -11.21 -17.40 -6.41
N GLU A 79 -9.94 -17.04 -6.49
CA GLU A 79 -8.86 -17.80 -5.85
C GLU A 79 -8.99 -17.81 -4.33
N VAL A 80 -9.33 -16.67 -3.71
CA VAL A 80 -9.54 -16.64 -2.26
C VAL A 80 -10.79 -17.42 -1.85
N HIS A 81 -11.84 -17.40 -2.69
CA HIS A 81 -13.03 -18.23 -2.47
C HIS A 81 -12.70 -19.73 -2.51
N LEU A 82 -12.00 -20.17 -3.54
CA LEU A 82 -11.66 -21.59 -3.75
C LEU A 82 -10.66 -22.12 -2.73
N ARG A 83 -9.65 -21.34 -2.34
CA ARG A 83 -8.55 -21.81 -1.48
C ARG A 83 -8.80 -21.59 0.01
N HIS A 84 -9.61 -20.59 0.36
CA HIS A 84 -9.77 -20.15 1.75
C HIS A 84 -11.23 -19.99 2.18
N GLY A 85 -12.20 -20.33 1.32
CA GLY A 85 -13.63 -20.14 1.60
C GLY A 85 -14.09 -18.68 1.52
N GLY A 86 -13.27 -17.80 0.94
CA GLY A 86 -13.56 -16.38 0.75
C GLY A 86 -12.92 -15.48 1.80
N VAL A 87 -13.23 -14.19 1.74
CA VAL A 87 -12.72 -13.18 2.66
C VAL A 87 -13.82 -12.21 3.04
N LYS A 88 -13.89 -11.83 4.32
CA LYS A 88 -14.88 -10.86 4.80
C LYS A 88 -14.61 -9.43 4.31
N ASN A 89 -13.33 -9.07 4.16
CA ASN A 89 -12.90 -7.75 3.71
C ASN A 89 -12.05 -7.86 2.45
N PHE A 90 -12.72 -7.95 1.31
CA PHE A 90 -12.05 -8.03 0.00
C PHE A 90 -11.17 -6.81 -0.28
N SER A 91 -11.56 -5.62 0.16
CA SER A 91 -10.76 -4.40 -0.04
C SER A 91 -9.42 -4.45 0.71
N ALA A 92 -9.38 -5.05 1.91
CA ALA A 92 -8.13 -5.23 2.65
C ALA A 92 -7.23 -6.27 1.95
N LEU A 93 -7.81 -7.38 1.47
CA LEU A 93 -7.09 -8.37 0.68
C LEU A 93 -6.41 -7.72 -0.54
N VAL A 94 -7.14 -6.89 -1.29
CA VAL A 94 -6.60 -6.22 -2.48
C VAL A 94 -5.40 -5.32 -2.13
N ARG A 95 -5.45 -4.58 -1.02
CA ARG A 95 -4.31 -3.77 -0.56
C ARG A 95 -3.10 -4.64 -0.26
N VAL A 96 -3.29 -5.75 0.45
CA VAL A 96 -2.21 -6.72 0.77
C VAL A 96 -1.62 -7.31 -0.52
N VAL A 97 -2.45 -7.70 -1.48
CA VAL A 97 -1.98 -8.19 -2.79
C VAL A 97 -1.09 -7.17 -3.49
N CYS A 98 -1.47 -5.89 -3.47
CA CYS A 98 -0.66 -4.82 -4.06
C CYS A 98 0.69 -4.65 -3.35
N VAL A 99 0.71 -4.67 -2.01
CA VAL A 99 1.95 -4.58 -1.22
C VAL A 99 2.88 -5.76 -1.53
N MET A 100 2.33 -6.98 -1.56
CA MET A 100 3.11 -8.18 -1.88
C MET A 100 3.66 -8.17 -3.31
N ASN A 101 2.93 -7.60 -4.27
CA ASN A 101 3.43 -7.41 -5.63
C ASN A 101 4.63 -6.46 -5.66
N GLY A 102 4.56 -5.34 -4.94
CA GLY A 102 5.67 -4.37 -4.86
C GLY A 102 6.94 -4.96 -4.24
N ILE A 103 6.80 -5.78 -3.19
CA ILE A 103 7.94 -6.46 -2.56
C ILE A 103 8.63 -7.40 -3.56
N LYS A 104 7.86 -8.22 -4.30
CA LYS A 104 8.41 -9.14 -5.30
C LYS A 104 9.18 -8.42 -6.41
N VAL A 105 8.66 -7.29 -6.89
CA VAL A 105 9.35 -6.48 -7.92
C VAL A 105 10.69 -5.96 -7.40
N ALA A 106 10.74 -5.50 -6.14
CA ALA A 106 11.96 -5.02 -5.52
C ALA A 106 13.00 -6.13 -5.28
N GLU A 107 12.56 -7.37 -5.03
CA GLU A 107 13.46 -8.53 -4.92
C GLU A 107 14.05 -8.92 -6.28
N SER A 108 13.22 -9.00 -7.32
CA SER A 108 13.69 -9.29 -8.68
C SER A 108 14.68 -8.26 -9.21
N ALA A 109 14.52 -6.98 -8.86
CA ALA A 109 15.43 -5.90 -9.25
C ALA A 109 16.80 -5.96 -8.54
N LYS A 110 16.93 -6.67 -7.41
CA LYS A 110 18.20 -6.87 -6.70
C LYS A 110 18.98 -8.09 -7.20
N SER A 111 18.36 -8.97 -7.98
CA SER A 111 18.99 -10.16 -8.56
C SER A 111 19.53 -9.94 -9.98
N LEU A 112 19.47 -8.70 -10.48
CA LEU A 112 20.08 -8.23 -11.72
C LEU A 112 21.26 -7.31 -11.39
#